data_AF-A0A455U9V3-F1
#
_entry.id   AF-A0A455U9V3-F1
#
_cell.length_a   1.000
_cell.length_b   1.000
_cell.length_c   1.000
_cell.angle_alpha   90.00
_cell.angle_beta   90.00
_cell.angle_gamma   90.00
#
_symmetry.space_group_name_H-M   'P 1'
#
loop_
_entity.id
_entity.type
_entity.pdbx_description
1 polymer ?
#
loop_
_entity_poly.entity_id
_entity_poly.type
_entity_poly.pdbx_seq_one_letter_code
_entity_poly.pdbx_strand_id
1 'polypeptide(L)'
;MIDYSLPSTEPRLWVFDLRQHKLLFEELVSHGQGSGDAQAETFSNTPDSHQSSIGLFRTMNSYYGRNGYSLRLEGLEPNVNDMAFERAIVIHGADYVSDAFITQTGRLGRSHGCPAVRVEVTYPLIDSLKEDQYVFAYYPDAEWLTSSTFLGCTAAPAQLARR
;
A
#
# COMPACT_ATOMS: atom_id res chain seq x y z
N MET A 1 3.06 -2.32 6.43
CA MET A 1 2.63 -0.93 6.64
C MET A 1 3.16 -0.08 5.50
N ILE A 2 2.35 0.84 4.99
CA ILE A 2 2.76 1.92 4.10
C ILE A 2 2.42 3.24 4.82
N ASP A 3 3.37 4.14 4.99
CA ASP A 3 3.13 5.46 5.59
C ASP A 3 3.18 6.54 4.50
N TYR A 4 2.02 6.98 4.05
CA TYR A 4 1.92 8.03 3.04
C TYR A 4 2.11 9.45 3.60
N SER A 5 2.30 9.62 4.91
CA SER A 5 2.70 10.92 5.49
C SER A 5 4.16 11.29 5.21
N LEU A 6 4.96 10.30 4.79
CA LEU A 6 6.32 10.49 4.32
C LEU A 6 6.37 10.70 2.81
N PRO A 7 7.32 11.52 2.30
CA PRO A 7 7.49 11.71 0.87
C PRO A 7 7.94 10.41 0.19
N SER A 8 7.60 10.26 -1.10
CA SER A 8 7.96 9.10 -1.92
C SER A 8 9.47 8.88 -2.07
N THR A 9 10.27 9.89 -1.74
CA THR A 9 11.73 9.86 -1.77
C THR A 9 12.35 9.21 -0.54
N GLU A 10 11.55 8.85 0.46
CA GLU A 10 12.02 8.21 1.70
C GLU A 10 11.41 6.81 1.84
N PRO A 11 12.12 5.86 2.47
CA PRO A 11 11.55 4.57 2.81
C PRO A 11 10.27 4.75 3.62
N ARG A 12 9.17 4.20 3.11
CA ARG A 12 7.84 4.36 3.69
C ARG A 12 6.95 3.13 3.54
N LEU A 13 7.54 2.01 3.14
CA LEU A 13 6.93 0.68 3.21
C LEU A 13 7.78 -0.17 4.16
N TRP A 14 7.13 -0.76 5.16
CA TRP A 14 7.75 -1.74 6.06
C TRP A 14 6.93 -3.01 6.12
N VAL A 15 7.62 -4.15 6.10
CA VAL A 15 7.00 -5.47 6.26
C VAL A 15 7.61 -6.13 7.48
N PHE A 16 6.75 -6.64 8.35
CA PHE A 16 7.14 -7.23 9.63
C PHE A 16 6.68 -8.69 9.69
N ASP A 17 7.57 -9.59 10.10
CA ASP A 17 7.18 -10.88 10.62
C ASP A 17 6.72 -10.70 12.07
N LEU A 18 5.41 -10.73 12.29
CA LEU A 18 4.81 -10.56 13.61
C LEU A 18 5.00 -11.77 14.53
N ARG A 19 5.35 -12.95 14.00
CA ARG A 19 5.65 -14.12 14.84
C ARG A 19 7.08 -14.08 15.33
N GLN A 20 8.00 -13.64 14.47
CA GLN A 20 9.43 -13.54 14.77
C GLN A 20 9.83 -12.17 15.33
N HIS A 21 8.92 -11.21 15.38
CA HIS A 21 9.17 -9.81 15.75
C HIS A 21 10.33 -9.20 14.95
N LYS A 22 10.34 -9.43 13.63
CA LYS A 22 11.44 -9.07 12.75
C LYS A 22 10.98 -8.15 11.62
N LEU A 23 11.76 -7.10 11.35
CA LEU A 23 11.65 -6.31 10.13
C LEU A 23 12.21 -7.12 8.95
N LEU A 24 11.38 -7.35 7.94
CA LEU A 24 11.76 -8.07 6.72
C LEU A 24 12.16 -7.14 5.58
N PHE A 25 11.42 -6.02 5.43
CA PHE A 25 11.63 -5.06 4.35
C PHE A 25 11.44 -3.64 4.86
N GLU A 26 12.27 -2.72 4.37
CA GLU A 26 12.15 -1.27 4.51
C GLU A 26 12.43 -0.68 3.12
N GLU A 27 11.41 -0.13 2.47
CA GLU A 27 11.44 0.12 1.04
C GLU A 27 10.81 1.46 0.65
N LEU A 28 11.28 1.99 -0.48
CA LEU A 28 10.59 3.02 -1.23
C LEU A 28 9.30 2.45 -1.84
N VAL A 29 8.22 3.23 -1.80
CA VAL A 29 6.95 2.86 -2.43
C VAL A 29 6.30 4.08 -3.08
N SER A 30 5.86 3.93 -4.32
CA SER A 30 5.11 4.93 -5.08
C SER A 30 3.62 4.92 -4.72
N HIS A 31 2.91 5.99 -5.07
CA HIS A 31 1.46 6.14 -4.92
C HIS A 31 0.82 6.52 -6.27
N GLY A 32 -0.52 6.62 -6.28
CA GLY A 32 -1.29 7.04 -7.44
C GLY A 32 -1.06 8.49 -7.83
N GLN A 33 -1.06 8.79 -9.14
CA GLN A 33 -0.83 10.14 -9.67
C GLN A 33 -1.89 11.17 -9.25
N GLY A 34 -3.07 10.72 -8.84
CA GLY A 34 -4.12 11.59 -8.31
C GLY A 34 -3.91 11.96 -6.85
N SER A 35 -2.96 11.34 -6.14
CA SER A 35 -2.77 11.53 -4.69
C SER A 35 -1.86 12.68 -4.31
N GLY A 36 -1.08 13.23 -5.24
CA GLY A 36 -0.11 14.29 -4.97
C GLY A 36 1.18 14.10 -5.76
N ASP A 37 2.18 14.96 -5.51
CA ASP A 37 3.50 14.92 -6.16
C ASP A 37 4.50 14.03 -5.40
N ALA A 38 5.43 14.60 -4.65
CA ALA A 38 6.36 13.82 -3.84
C ALA A 38 5.65 13.28 -2.58
N GLN A 39 4.78 14.11 -2.00
CA GLN A 39 3.86 13.81 -0.92
C GLN A 39 2.56 13.23 -1.48
N ALA A 40 1.97 12.22 -0.81
CA ALA A 40 0.58 11.83 -1.06
C ALA A 40 -0.30 12.52 -0.03
N GLU A 41 -1.23 13.33 -0.48
CA GLU A 41 -2.06 14.20 0.36
C GLU A 41 -3.54 13.85 0.28
N THR A 42 -3.96 13.19 -0.80
CA THR A 42 -5.36 12.85 -1.04
C THR A 42 -5.53 11.39 -1.48
N PHE A 43 -6.61 10.78 -1.01
CA PHE A 43 -6.88 9.35 -1.20
C PHE A 43 -8.33 9.17 -1.60
N SER A 44 -8.64 8.07 -2.26
CA SER A 44 -10.00 7.82 -2.72
C SER A 44 -10.32 6.35 -2.83
N ASN A 45 -11.61 6.07 -2.65
CA ASN A 45 -12.24 4.79 -2.92
C ASN A 45 -12.96 4.78 -4.28
N THR A 46 -12.96 5.90 -5.01
CA THR A 46 -13.70 6.06 -6.26
C THR A 46 -12.91 5.48 -7.44
N PRO A 47 -13.55 4.68 -8.33
CA PRO A 47 -12.97 4.30 -9.61
C PRO A 47 -12.46 5.49 -10.42
N ASP A 48 -11.43 5.28 -11.25
CA ASP A 48 -10.83 6.28 -12.15
C ASP A 48 -10.25 7.56 -11.50
N SER A 49 -10.27 7.68 -10.17
CA SER A 49 -9.63 8.78 -9.43
C SER A 49 -8.11 8.82 -9.61
N HIS A 50 -7.50 7.68 -9.95
CA HIS A 50 -6.06 7.46 -9.95
C HIS A 50 -5.36 7.78 -8.62
N GLN A 51 -6.12 7.87 -7.53
CA GLN A 51 -5.64 8.09 -6.17
C GLN A 51 -5.36 6.74 -5.51
N SER A 52 -4.33 6.70 -4.67
CA SER A 52 -4.15 5.58 -3.75
C SER A 52 -5.28 5.54 -2.71
N SER A 53 -5.42 4.38 -2.06
CA SER A 53 -6.33 4.20 -0.93
C SER A 53 -5.53 3.99 0.36
N ILE A 54 -6.06 4.52 1.46
CA ILE A 54 -5.60 4.26 2.81
C ILE A 54 -6.43 3.14 3.45
N GLY A 55 -6.13 2.78 4.69
CA GLY A 55 -6.87 1.77 5.44
C GLY A 55 -6.22 0.39 5.45
N LEU A 56 -6.96 -0.57 5.97
CA LEU A 56 -6.59 -1.97 6.06
C LEU A 56 -6.99 -2.74 4.80
N PHE A 57 -6.04 -3.51 4.27
CA PHE A 57 -6.23 -4.41 3.15
C PHE A 57 -5.85 -5.83 3.56
N ARG A 58 -6.51 -6.80 2.94
CA ARG A 58 -6.10 -8.20 2.89
C ARG A 58 -5.39 -8.48 1.58
N THR A 59 -4.26 -9.16 1.64
CA THR A 59 -3.55 -9.64 0.46
C THR A 59 -4.17 -10.93 -0.03
N MET A 60 -4.30 -11.03 -1.35
CA MET A 60 -4.94 -12.18 -2.00
C MET A 60 -3.88 -13.01 -2.74
N ASN A 61 -4.26 -13.61 -3.87
CA ASN A 61 -3.33 -14.32 -4.73
C ASN A 61 -2.42 -13.34 -5.51
N SER A 62 -1.20 -13.77 -5.80
CA SER A 62 -0.37 -13.12 -6.82
C SER A 62 -0.78 -13.56 -8.23
N TYR A 63 -0.42 -12.77 -9.23
CA TYR A 63 -0.64 -13.09 -10.64
C TYR A 63 0.37 -12.35 -11.53
N TYR A 64 0.46 -12.76 -12.79
CA TYR A 64 1.22 -12.03 -13.80
C TYR A 64 0.27 -11.22 -14.68
N GLY A 65 0.47 -9.91 -14.71
CA GLY A 65 -0.31 -8.97 -15.52
C GLY A 65 0.58 -8.00 -16.30
N ARG A 66 -0.01 -6.88 -16.73
CA ARG A 66 0.71 -5.82 -17.46
C ARG A 66 1.91 -5.25 -16.69
N ASN A 67 1.81 -5.23 -15.35
CA ASN A 67 2.87 -4.75 -14.46
C ASN A 67 3.81 -5.88 -13.99
N GLY A 68 3.77 -7.05 -14.64
CA GLY A 68 4.54 -8.23 -14.24
C GLY A 68 3.93 -8.91 -13.01
N TYR A 69 4.80 -9.50 -12.17
CA TYR A 69 4.40 -10.18 -10.95
C TYR A 69 3.76 -9.19 -9.96
N SER A 70 2.49 -9.38 -9.66
CA SER A 70 1.65 -8.43 -8.91
C SER A 70 0.85 -9.15 -7.83
N LEU A 71 0.59 -8.47 -6.72
CA LEU A 71 -0.19 -8.97 -5.58
C LEU A 71 -1.51 -8.22 -5.47
N ARG A 72 -2.62 -8.94 -5.54
CA ARG A 72 -3.97 -8.36 -5.39
C ARG A 72 -4.24 -7.94 -3.95
N LEU A 73 -4.90 -6.80 -3.80
CA LEU A 73 -5.37 -6.29 -2.51
C LEU A 73 -6.90 -6.24 -2.50
N GLU A 74 -7.48 -6.72 -1.41
CA GLU A 74 -8.89 -6.53 -1.06
C GLU A 74 -8.95 -5.51 0.08
N GLY A 75 -9.71 -4.44 -0.08
CA GLY A 75 -9.92 -3.47 0.99
C GLY A 75 -10.92 -3.98 2.00
N LEU A 76 -10.66 -3.74 3.29
CA LEU A 76 -11.47 -4.24 4.40
C LEU A 76 -12.26 -3.14 5.12
N GLU A 77 -12.10 -1.88 4.72
CA GLU A 77 -12.79 -0.73 5.30
C GLU A 77 -13.91 -0.23 4.37
N PRO A 78 -15.19 -0.46 4.74
CA PRO A 78 -16.33 0.01 3.97
C PRO A 78 -16.27 1.52 3.70
N ASN A 79 -16.53 1.92 2.45
CA ASN A 79 -16.44 3.30 1.96
C ASN A 79 -15.05 3.96 1.97
N VAL A 80 -14.03 3.33 2.58
CA VAL A 80 -12.65 3.86 2.62
C VAL A 80 -11.78 3.21 1.56
N ASN A 81 -11.83 1.87 1.46
CA ASN A 81 -11.01 1.13 0.49
C ASN A 81 -11.67 -0.15 -0.03
N ASP A 82 -12.93 -0.44 0.30
CA ASP A 82 -13.66 -1.63 -0.15
C ASP A 82 -13.75 -1.78 -1.68
N MET A 83 -13.57 -0.71 -2.45
CA MET A 83 -13.49 -0.77 -3.92
C MET A 83 -12.10 -1.13 -4.45
N ALA A 84 -11.08 -1.33 -3.59
CA ALA A 84 -9.69 -1.53 -4.02
C ALA A 84 -9.50 -2.71 -4.97
N PHE A 85 -10.21 -3.83 -4.74
CA PHE A 85 -10.15 -4.99 -5.62
C PHE A 85 -10.74 -4.68 -7.00
N GLU A 86 -11.92 -4.05 -7.02
CA GLU A 86 -12.61 -3.65 -8.27
C GLU A 86 -11.83 -2.60 -9.05
N ARG A 87 -11.12 -1.72 -8.35
CA ARG A 87 -10.21 -0.70 -8.91
C ARG A 87 -8.86 -1.28 -9.35
N ALA A 88 -8.68 -2.60 -9.26
CA ALA A 88 -7.44 -3.29 -9.59
C ALA A 88 -6.20 -2.71 -8.87
N ILE A 89 -6.37 -2.31 -7.60
CA ILE A 89 -5.26 -1.88 -6.75
C ILE A 89 -4.44 -3.11 -6.36
N VAL A 90 -3.16 -3.10 -6.74
CA VAL A 90 -2.23 -4.21 -6.55
C VAL A 90 -0.87 -3.67 -6.10
N ILE A 91 -0.07 -4.49 -5.40
CA ILE A 91 1.36 -4.22 -5.23
C ILE A 91 2.10 -4.79 -6.45
N HIS A 92 2.99 -4.00 -7.06
CA HIS A 92 3.78 -4.44 -8.22
C HIS A 92 5.14 -3.74 -8.28
N GLY A 93 6.05 -4.27 -9.11
CA GLY A 93 7.33 -3.62 -9.42
C GLY A 93 7.19 -2.52 -10.46
N ALA A 94 8.04 -1.48 -10.40
CA ALA A 94 8.16 -0.48 -11.44
C ALA A 94 9.55 0.17 -11.50
N ASP A 95 10.10 0.34 -12.71
CA ASP A 95 11.44 0.91 -12.93
C ASP A 95 11.57 2.37 -12.47
N TYR A 96 10.45 3.09 -12.41
CA TYR A 96 10.40 4.47 -11.90
C TYR A 96 10.51 4.55 -10.37
N VAL A 97 10.55 3.40 -9.68
CA VAL A 97 10.88 3.31 -8.26
C VAL A 97 12.40 3.12 -8.15
N SER A 98 13.16 4.21 -8.21
CA SER A 98 14.62 4.17 -8.14
C SER A 98 15.22 5.52 -7.73
N ASP A 99 16.39 5.49 -7.10
CA ASP A 99 17.14 6.71 -6.73
C ASP A 99 17.53 7.54 -7.95
N ALA A 100 17.78 6.89 -9.09
CA ALA A 100 18.04 7.58 -10.36
C ALA A 100 16.83 8.42 -10.81
N PHE A 101 15.61 7.87 -10.70
CA PHE A 101 14.39 8.60 -11.02
C PHE A 101 14.16 9.76 -10.04
N ILE A 102 14.44 9.57 -8.75
CA ILE A 102 14.39 10.64 -7.73
C ILE A 102 15.38 11.75 -8.08
N THR A 103 16.63 11.40 -8.40
CA THR A 103 17.68 12.37 -8.74
C THR A 103 17.29 13.21 -9.96
N GLN A 104 16.61 12.60 -10.94
CA GLN A 104 16.20 13.29 -12.15
C GLN A 104 14.95 14.15 -11.98
N THR A 105 13.99 13.74 -11.14
CA THR A 105 12.64 14.33 -11.11
C THR A 105 12.23 14.94 -9.77
N GLY A 106 13.03 14.73 -8.72
CA GLY A 106 12.75 15.15 -7.35
C GLY A 106 11.76 14.27 -6.60
N ARG A 107 11.25 13.18 -7.20
CA ARG A 107 10.29 12.24 -6.58
C ARG A 107 10.31 10.88 -7.29
N LEU A 108 9.53 9.91 -6.81
CA LEU A 108 9.25 8.71 -7.59
C LEU A 108 8.27 8.98 -8.74
N GLY A 109 8.27 8.08 -9.73
CA GLY A 109 7.13 7.96 -10.64
C GLY A 109 5.85 7.61 -9.88
N ARG A 110 4.69 7.76 -10.54
CA ARG A 110 3.37 7.56 -9.92
C ARG A 110 2.55 6.58 -10.74
N SER A 111 1.78 5.74 -10.06
CA SER A 111 0.89 4.75 -10.66
C SER A 111 -0.52 5.32 -10.89
N HIS A 112 -1.50 4.45 -11.18
CA HIS A 112 -2.93 4.79 -11.17
C HIS A 112 -3.64 4.42 -9.84
N GLY A 113 -2.89 4.36 -8.74
CA GLY A 113 -3.42 4.11 -7.38
C GLY A 113 -2.67 2.98 -6.65
N CYS A 114 -2.05 2.08 -7.41
CA CYS A 114 -1.27 0.96 -6.92
C CYS A 114 -0.01 1.39 -6.15
N PRO A 115 0.29 0.77 -5.00
CA PRO A 115 1.62 0.84 -4.39
C PRO A 115 2.64 0.15 -5.31
N ALA A 116 3.58 0.90 -5.86
CA ALA A 116 4.65 0.32 -6.68
C ALA A 116 5.99 0.33 -5.93
N VAL A 117 6.73 -0.77 -6.00
CA VAL A 117 8.05 -0.95 -5.37
C VAL A 117 9.14 -1.12 -6.42
N ARG A 118 10.40 -1.19 -5.98
CA ARG A 118 11.55 -1.50 -6.86
C ARG A 118 11.39 -2.88 -7.50
N VAL A 119 11.82 -3.05 -8.74
CA VAL A 119 11.68 -4.33 -9.45
C VAL A 119 12.46 -5.44 -8.73
N GLU A 120 13.63 -5.11 -8.20
CA GLU A 120 14.56 -6.06 -7.55
C GLU A 120 13.96 -6.70 -6.28
N VAL A 121 13.05 -5.98 -5.59
CA VAL A 121 12.43 -6.45 -4.35
C VAL A 121 11.05 -7.06 -4.58
N THR A 122 10.50 -6.94 -5.78
CA THR A 122 9.09 -7.27 -6.07
C THR A 122 8.75 -8.72 -5.72
N TYR A 123 9.56 -9.69 -6.15
CA TYR A 123 9.32 -11.11 -5.87
C TYR A 123 9.42 -11.45 -4.38
N PRO A 124 10.55 -11.20 -3.69
CA PRO A 124 10.67 -11.56 -2.28
C PRO A 124 9.64 -10.83 -1.40
N LEU A 125 9.29 -9.57 -1.75
CA LEU A 125 8.25 -8.81 -1.04
C LEU A 125 6.87 -9.44 -1.24
N ILE A 126 6.45 -9.67 -2.49
CA ILE A 126 5.13 -10.26 -2.78
C ILE A 126 5.02 -11.66 -2.19
N ASP A 127 6.05 -12.49 -2.29
CA ASP A 127 6.03 -13.85 -1.74
C ASP A 127 5.97 -13.88 -0.21
N SER A 128 6.48 -12.84 0.45
CA SER A 128 6.35 -12.68 1.91
C SER A 128 4.95 -12.21 2.34
N LEU A 129 4.16 -11.66 1.41
CA LEU A 129 2.88 -11.00 1.67
C LEU A 129 1.68 -11.71 1.06
N LYS A 130 1.83 -12.64 0.11
CA LYS A 130 0.70 -13.35 -0.50
C LYS A 130 -0.02 -14.23 0.53
N GLU A 131 -1.24 -14.64 0.20
CA GLU A 131 -2.02 -15.62 0.98
C GLU A 131 -2.46 -15.07 2.36
N ASP A 132 -3.47 -14.19 2.35
CA ASP A 132 -4.20 -13.71 3.52
C ASP A 132 -3.34 -12.99 4.59
N GLN A 133 -2.35 -12.21 4.15
CA GLN A 133 -1.63 -11.26 5.00
C GLN A 133 -2.31 -9.88 5.00
N TYR A 134 -1.84 -8.98 5.84
CA TYR A 134 -2.41 -7.63 5.98
C TYR A 134 -1.44 -6.55 5.51
N VAL A 135 -1.99 -5.58 4.78
CA VAL A 135 -1.32 -4.31 4.46
C VAL A 135 -2.14 -3.20 5.10
N PHE A 136 -1.49 -2.37 5.90
CA PHE A 136 -2.09 -1.16 6.46
C PHE A 136 -1.44 0.04 5.80
N ALA A 137 -2.22 0.84 5.07
CA ALA A 137 -1.77 2.07 4.43
C ALA A 137 -2.29 3.28 5.23
N TYR A 138 -1.37 4.06 5.79
CA TYR A 138 -1.64 5.11 6.74
C TYR A 138 -1.43 6.49 6.11
N TYR A 139 -2.29 7.43 6.50
CA TYR A 139 -2.10 8.87 6.36
C TYR A 139 -2.87 9.58 7.48
N PRO A 140 -2.40 10.70 8.06
CA PRO A 140 -3.05 11.39 9.16
C PRO A 140 -4.30 12.19 8.72
N ASP A 141 -5.22 11.56 8.00
CA ASP A 141 -6.52 12.13 7.65
C ASP A 141 -7.43 12.16 8.89
N ALA A 142 -7.83 13.35 9.33
CA ALA A 142 -8.56 13.52 10.59
C ALA A 142 -9.93 12.81 10.59
N GLU A 143 -10.61 12.76 9.45
CA GLU A 143 -11.91 12.11 9.32
C GLU A 143 -11.76 10.58 9.41
N TRP A 144 -10.82 10.02 8.66
CA TRP A 144 -10.51 8.59 8.70
C TRP A 144 -10.00 8.14 10.07
N LEU A 145 -9.09 8.90 10.70
CA LEU A 145 -8.56 8.59 12.03
C LEU A 145 -9.65 8.53 13.11
N THR A 146 -10.73 9.32 12.97
CA THR A 146 -11.83 9.34 13.94
C THR A 146 -12.94 8.34 13.62
N SER A 147 -13.09 7.94 12.36
CA SER A 147 -14.18 7.06 11.90
C SER A 147 -13.76 5.60 11.66
N SER A 148 -12.46 5.32 11.49
CA SER A 148 -11.99 3.97 11.17
C SER A 148 -12.28 2.96 12.29
N THR A 149 -12.91 1.86 11.91
CA THR A 149 -13.22 0.74 12.81
C THR A 149 -12.00 -0.07 13.22
N PHE A 150 -10.85 0.12 12.55
CA PHE A 150 -9.60 -0.59 12.85
C PHE A 150 -8.63 0.22 13.72
N LEU A 151 -8.88 1.52 13.92
CA LEU A 151 -8.05 2.41 14.75
C LEU A 151 -8.62 2.61 16.17
N GLY A 152 -9.94 2.43 16.34
CA GLY A 152 -10.59 2.47 17.65
C GLY A 152 -10.41 1.17 18.42
N CYS A 153 -9.46 1.12 19.35
CA CYS A 153 -9.38 0.05 20.34
C CYS A 153 -10.52 0.17 21.38
N THR A 154 -11.75 -0.11 20.98
CA THR A 154 -12.79 -0.49 21.96
C THR A 154 -12.57 -1.97 22.26
N ALA A 155 -12.31 -2.29 23.52
CA ALA A 155 -11.84 -3.61 23.93
C ALA A 155 -12.86 -4.73 23.62
N ALA A 156 -12.67 -5.43 22.50
CA ALA A 156 -12.95 -6.86 22.33
C ALA A 156 -12.19 -7.37 21.08
N PRO A 157 -11.29 -8.36 21.18
CA PRO A 157 -10.55 -8.84 20.02
C PRO A 157 -11.48 -9.68 19.15
N ALA A 158 -12.03 -9.10 18.08
CA ALA A 158 -12.29 -9.88 16.89
C ALA A 158 -10.91 -10.25 16.33
N GLN A 159 -10.45 -11.48 16.57
CA GLN A 159 -9.19 -11.97 16.02
C GLN A 159 -9.28 -11.98 14.49
N LEU A 160 -8.80 -10.91 13.86
CA LEU A 160 -8.62 -10.83 12.40
C LEU A 160 -7.44 -11.72 12.00
N ALA A 161 -6.37 -11.76 12.80
CA ALA A 161 -5.31 -12.73 12.66
C ALA A 161 -5.70 -14.08 13.32
N ARG A 162 -6.39 -14.95 12.59
CA ARG A 162 -6.50 -16.38 12.95
C ARG A 162 -5.73 -17.23 11.93
N ARG A 163 -4.77 -17.98 12.50
CA ARG A 163 -4.03 -19.17 12.02
C ARG A 163 -4.14 -19.55 10.54
#